data_AF-A0A7D5SBJ4-F1
#
_entry.id   AF-A0A7D5SBJ4-F1
#
_cell.length_a   1.000
_cell.length_b   1.000
_cell.length_c   1.000
_cell.angle_alpha   90.00
_cell.angle_beta   90.00
_cell.angle_gamma   90.00
#
_symmetry.space_group_name_H-M   'P 1'
#
loop_
_entity.id
_entity.type
_entity.pdbx_description
1 polymer ?
#
loop_
_entity_poly.entity_id
_entity_poly.type
_entity_poly.pdbx_seq_one_letter_code
_entity_poly.pdbx_strand_id
1 'polypeptide(L)'
;MIGSCLLELAYVIEKDSSCLSVESLQPISLIQQARNLRANIRDFANVQLQPGESFNQALQEMAMMYRYFQGLLELNLTEEHAREKSGLQNDKLFQLAFNASRS
;
A
#
# COMPACT_ATOMS: atom_id res chain seq x y z
N MET A 1 -26.20 4.08 -21.95
CA MET A 1 -26.25 5.55 -21.78
C MET A 1 -25.24 5.92 -20.72
N ILE A 2 -24.18 6.63 -21.12
CA ILE A 2 -23.20 7.24 -20.21
C ILE A 2 -23.98 8.34 -19.49
N GLY A 3 -24.15 8.22 -18.17
CA GLY A 3 -24.86 9.23 -17.38
C GLY A 3 -24.02 10.50 -17.36
N SER A 4 -24.46 11.53 -18.06
CA SER A 4 -23.89 12.86 -17.95
C SER A 4 -24.24 13.42 -16.57
N CYS A 5 -23.22 13.72 -15.78
CA CYS A 5 -23.37 14.41 -14.49
C CYS A 5 -23.18 15.91 -14.75
N LEU A 6 -24.20 16.71 -14.46
CA LEU A 6 -24.11 18.17 -14.43
C LEU A 6 -23.48 18.56 -13.10
N LEU A 7 -22.29 19.15 -13.14
CA LEU A 7 -21.57 19.64 -11.97
C LEU A 7 -21.60 21.17 -12.00
N GLU A 8 -22.20 21.78 -10.98
CA GLU A 8 -22.13 23.22 -10.75
C GLU A 8 -20.83 23.53 -10.00
N LEU A 9 -19.88 24.14 -10.71
CA LEU A 9 -18.55 24.48 -10.20
C LEU A 9 -18.54 25.96 -9.74
N ALA A 10 -18.04 26.19 -8.54
CA ALA A 10 -17.78 27.51 -7.98
C ALA A 10 -16.29 27.63 -7.62
N TYR A 11 -15.73 28.85 -7.67
CA TYR A 11 -14.35 29.08 -7.24
C TYR A 11 -14.27 29.15 -5.72
N VAL A 12 -13.35 28.39 -5.13
CA VAL A 12 -13.12 28.41 -3.66
C VAL A 12 -12.43 29.71 -3.24
N ILE A 13 -11.58 30.24 -4.11
CA ILE A 13 -10.78 31.45 -3.87
C ILE A 13 -11.02 32.39 -5.04
N GLU A 14 -11.41 33.63 -4.74
CA GLU A 14 -11.64 34.66 -5.76
C GLU A 14 -10.34 34.90 -6.55
N LYS A 15 -10.39 34.72 -7.88
CA LYS A 15 -9.26 34.85 -8.85
C LYS A 15 -8.25 33.70 -8.91
N ASP A 16 -8.47 32.59 -8.22
CA ASP A 16 -7.65 31.37 -8.40
C ASP A 16 -8.39 30.32 -9.24
N SER A 17 -7.93 30.11 -10.49
CA SER A 17 -8.52 29.12 -11.39
C SER A 17 -8.12 27.67 -11.08
N SER A 18 -7.24 27.45 -10.10
CA SER A 18 -6.76 26.12 -9.73
C SER A 18 -7.61 25.43 -8.66
N CYS A 19 -8.50 26.17 -7.99
CA CYS A 19 -9.29 25.64 -6.87
C CYS A 19 -10.80 25.84 -7.09
N LEU A 20 -11.47 24.74 -7.44
CA LEU A 20 -12.92 24.69 -7.69
C LEU A 20 -13.60 23.83 -6.63
N SER A 21 -14.74 24.30 -6.12
CA SER A 21 -15.68 23.53 -5.30
C SER A 21 -16.91 23.19 -6.12
N VAL A 22 -17.50 22.03 -5.85
CA VAL A 22 -18.82 21.65 -6.37
C VAL A 22 -19.85 21.97 -5.29
N GLU A 23 -20.84 22.81 -5.60
CA GLU A 23 -21.82 23.28 -4.60
C GLU A 23 -22.83 22.20 -4.20
N SER A 24 -23.22 21.32 -5.12
CA SER A 24 -24.06 20.17 -4.79
C SER A 24 -23.65 18.90 -5.54
N LEU A 25 -23.41 17.84 -4.77
CA LEU A 25 -23.24 16.49 -5.28
C LEU A 25 -24.52 15.73 -4.99
N GLN A 26 -25.32 15.46 -6.03
CA GLN A 26 -26.44 14.55 -5.86
C GLN A 26 -25.94 13.10 -5.83
N PRO A 27 -26.30 12.31 -4.80
CA PRO A 27 -25.90 10.92 -4.74
C PRO A 27 -26.50 10.16 -5.93
N ILE A 28 -25.69 9.35 -6.58
CA ILE A 28 -26.16 8.44 -7.63
C ILE A 28 -27.25 7.51 -7.08
N SER A 29 -28.25 7.17 -7.90
CA SER A 29 -29.36 6.32 -7.46
C SER A 29 -28.88 4.96 -6.96
N LEU A 30 -29.64 4.32 -6.07
CA LEU A 30 -29.30 3.02 -5.50
C LEU A 30 -29.08 1.94 -6.58
N ILE A 31 -29.85 2.01 -7.67
CA ILE A 31 -29.71 1.12 -8.83
C ILE A 31 -28.37 1.36 -9.53
N GLN A 32 -27.98 2.62 -9.71
CA GLN A 32 -26.70 2.98 -10.30
C GLN A 32 -25.52 2.56 -9.41
N GLN A 33 -25.65 2.74 -8.09
CA GLN A 33 -24.68 2.26 -7.11
C GLN A 33 -24.49 0.74 -7.21
N ALA A 34 -25.58 -0.03 -7.25
CA ALA A 34 -25.52 -1.48 -7.39
C ALA A 34 -24.89 -1.94 -8.71
N ARG A 35 -25.14 -1.22 -9.81
CA ARG A 35 -24.50 -1.48 -11.12
C ARG A 35 -23.00 -1.20 -11.08
N ASN A 36 -22.59 -0.07 -10.50
CA ASN A 36 -21.19 0.29 -10.35
C ASN A 36 -20.47 -0.73 -9.46
N LEU A 37 -21.09 -1.15 -8.36
CA LEU A 37 -20.52 -2.18 -7.49
C LEU A 37 -20.32 -3.51 -8.22
N ARG A 38 -21.31 -3.97 -9.00
CA ARG A 38 -21.15 -5.19 -9.82
C ARG A 38 -20.04 -5.05 -10.86
N ALA A 39 -19.93 -3.89 -11.50
CA ALA A 39 -18.86 -3.62 -12.46
C ALA A 39 -17.48 -3.67 -11.78
N ASN A 40 -17.33 -3.00 -10.64
CA ASN A 40 -16.10 -3.01 -9.86
C ASN A 40 -15.73 -4.43 -9.42
N ILE A 41 -16.67 -5.20 -8.85
CA ILE A 41 -16.43 -6.59 -8.43
C ILE A 41 -15.96 -7.45 -9.61
N ARG A 42 -16.57 -7.29 -10.80
CA ARG A 42 -16.15 -8.00 -12.01
C ARG A 42 -14.74 -7.62 -12.43
N ASP A 43 -14.39 -6.34 -12.35
CA ASP A 43 -13.06 -5.86 -12.72
C ASP A 43 -11.99 -6.34 -11.71
N PHE A 44 -12.35 -6.48 -10.43
CA PHE A 44 -11.51 -7.09 -9.39
C PHE A 44 -11.43 -8.62 -9.48
N ALA A 45 -12.42 -9.31 -10.06
CA ALA A 45 -12.39 -10.76 -10.22
C ALA A 45 -11.26 -11.24 -11.14
N ASN A 46 -10.77 -10.38 -12.04
CA ASN A 46 -9.62 -10.65 -12.90
C ASN A 46 -8.28 -10.21 -12.31
N VAL A 47 -8.27 -9.54 -11.15
CA VAL A 47 -7.04 -9.24 -10.42
C VAL A 47 -6.69 -10.48 -9.57
N GLN A 48 -6.24 -11.53 -10.25
CA GLN A 48 -5.43 -12.53 -9.58
C GLN A 48 -4.11 -11.85 -9.27
N LEU A 49 -3.91 -11.42 -8.03
CA LEU A 49 -2.54 -11.23 -7.52
C LEU A 49 -1.85 -12.55 -7.79
N GLN A 50 -1.01 -12.61 -8.83
CA GLN A 50 -0.24 -13.80 -9.06
C GLN A 50 0.48 -14.08 -7.75
N PRO A 51 0.34 -15.28 -7.16
CA PRO A 51 1.17 -15.68 -6.04
C PRO A 51 2.58 -15.80 -6.61
N GLY A 52 3.24 -14.65 -6.78
CA GLY A 52 4.58 -14.58 -7.29
C GLY A 52 5.44 -15.26 -6.25
N GLU A 53 6.11 -16.33 -6.65
CA GLU A 53 7.17 -16.96 -5.86
C GLU A 53 8.15 -15.92 -5.31
N SER A 54 8.29 -14.77 -6.01
CA SER A 54 9.06 -13.60 -5.61
C SER A 54 8.66 -12.96 -4.26
N PHE A 55 7.38 -12.94 -3.87
CA PHE A 55 6.98 -12.37 -2.59
C PHE A 55 7.39 -13.27 -1.42
N ASN A 56 7.17 -14.58 -1.56
CA ASN A 56 7.63 -15.57 -0.58
C ASN A 56 9.16 -15.61 -0.50
N GLN A 57 9.84 -15.47 -1.64
CA GLN A 57 11.30 -15.39 -1.69
C GLN A 57 11.83 -14.14 -0.97
N ALA A 58 11.24 -12.96 -1.24
CA ALA A 58 11.64 -11.73 -0.57
C ALA A 58 11.42 -11.79 0.96
N LEU A 59 10.32 -12.41 1.41
CA LEU A 59 10.08 -12.64 2.84
C LEU A 59 11.12 -13.59 3.45
N GLN A 60 11.50 -14.66 2.74
CA GLN A 60 12.54 -15.58 3.19
C GLN A 60 13.91 -14.88 3.29
N GLU A 61 14.26 -14.05 2.31
CA GLU A 61 15.49 -13.26 2.34
C GLU A 61 15.51 -12.30 3.54
N MET A 62 14.41 -11.57 3.79
CA MET A 62 14.28 -10.71 4.96
C MET A 62 14.38 -11.50 6.28
N ALA A 63 13.78 -12.68 6.36
CA ALA A 63 13.89 -13.56 7.52
C ALA A 63 15.35 -14.03 7.75
N MET A 64 16.09 -14.36 6.69
CA MET A 64 17.51 -14.71 6.77
C MET A 64 18.37 -13.55 7.27
N MET A 65 18.13 -12.32 6.78
CA MET A 65 18.84 -11.13 7.26
C MET A 65 18.66 -10.94 8.77
N TYR A 66 17.45 -11.14 9.29
CA TYR A 66 17.18 -11.03 10.73
C TYR A 66 17.87 -12.14 11.54
N ARG A 67 17.87 -13.38 11.06
CA ARG A 67 18.59 -14.49 11.71
C ARG A 67 20.10 -14.24 11.73
N TYR A 68 20.64 -13.69 10.63
CA TYR A 68 22.04 -13.31 10.57
C TYR A 68 22.37 -12.20 11.58
N PHE A 69 21.52 -11.18 11.69
CA PHE A 69 21.62 -10.17 12.74
C PHE A 69 21.68 -10.79 14.15
N GLN A 70 20.78 -11.73 14.47
CA GLN A 70 20.81 -12.42 15.77
C GLN A 70 22.10 -13.20 16.00
N GLY A 71 22.59 -13.93 15.00
CA GLY A 71 23.86 -14.64 15.09
C GLY A 71 25.05 -13.70 15.32
N LEU A 72 25.03 -12.49 14.75
CA LEU A 72 26.06 -11.48 15.02
C LEU A 72 26.01 -10.97 16.46
N LEU A 73 24.82 -10.82 17.05
CA LEU A 73 24.67 -10.49 18.47
C LEU A 73 25.22 -11.60 19.37
N GLU A 74 24.98 -12.87 19.03
CA GLU A 74 25.53 -14.03 19.75
C GLU A 74 27.07 -14.07 19.69
N LEU A 75 27.68 -13.49 18.66
CA LEU A 75 29.13 -13.31 18.52
C LEU A 75 29.66 -12.05 19.24
N ASN A 76 28.88 -11.45 20.14
CA ASN A 76 29.20 -10.24 20.90
C ASN A 76 29.44 -8.99 20.03
N LEU A 77 28.84 -8.91 18.84
CA LEU A 77 28.81 -7.62 18.13
C LEU A 77 27.76 -6.71 18.78
N THR A 78 28.07 -5.42 18.83
CA THR A 78 27.09 -4.40 19.21
C THR A 78 25.94 -4.37 18.20
N GLU A 79 24.74 -3.99 18.66
CA GLU A 79 23.54 -3.91 17.82
C GLU A 79 23.74 -3.07 16.55
N GLU A 80 24.44 -1.93 16.64
CA GLU A 80 24.74 -1.05 15.52
C GLU A 80 25.54 -1.77 14.41
N HIS A 81 26.67 -2.37 14.77
CA HIS A 81 27.51 -3.15 13.83
C HIS A 81 26.79 -4.41 13.31
N ALA A 82 25.95 -5.04 14.12
CA ALA A 82 25.16 -6.19 13.69
C ALA A 82 24.13 -5.78 12.62
N ARG A 83 23.43 -4.66 12.83
CA ARG A 83 22.49 -4.07 11.87
C ARG A 83 23.18 -3.61 10.58
N GLU A 84 24.37 -3.03 10.69
CA GLU A 84 25.17 -2.68 9.52
C GLU A 84 25.52 -3.91 8.69
N LYS A 85 26.12 -4.94 9.31
CA LYS A 85 26.55 -6.15 8.61
C LYS A 85 25.40 -6.97 8.05
N SER A 86 24.24 -6.96 8.70
CA SER A 86 23.05 -7.64 8.20
C SER A 86 22.24 -6.80 7.19
N GLY A 87 22.64 -5.56 6.91
CA GLY A 87 21.90 -4.65 6.02
C GLY A 87 20.56 -4.15 6.58
N LEU A 88 20.38 -4.17 7.92
CA LEU A 88 19.16 -3.78 8.62
C LEU A 88 19.29 -2.45 9.38
N GLN A 89 20.03 -1.50 8.83
CA GLN A 89 20.18 -0.15 9.40
C GLN A 89 18.86 0.64 9.39
N ASN A 90 17.99 0.37 8.41
CA ASN A 90 16.69 1.03 8.29
C ASN A 90 15.68 0.39 9.25
N ASP A 91 15.10 1.18 10.15
CA ASP A 91 14.17 0.67 11.17
C ASP A 91 12.91 0.00 10.60
N LYS A 92 12.38 0.51 9.49
CA LYS A 92 11.21 -0.12 8.83
C LYS A 92 11.58 -1.46 8.26
N LEU A 93 12.75 -1.57 7.61
CA LEU A 93 13.25 -2.83 7.09
C LEU A 93 13.54 -3.83 8.22
N PHE A 94 14.12 -3.36 9.33
CA PHE A 94 14.36 -4.19 10.51
C PHE A 94 13.06 -4.76 11.09
N GLN A 95 12.01 -3.94 11.22
CA GLN A 95 10.69 -4.41 11.68
C GLN A 95 10.08 -5.43 10.72
N LEU A 96 10.20 -5.20 9.40
CA LEU A 96 9.73 -6.15 8.40
C LEU A 96 10.49 -7.48 8.49
N ALA A 97 11.83 -7.43 8.60
CA ALA A 97 12.67 -8.61 8.74
C ALA A 97 12.40 -9.40 10.03
N PHE A 98 12.17 -8.70 11.14
CA PHE A 98 11.73 -9.30 12.40
C PHE A 98 10.41 -10.05 12.23
N ASN A 99 9.40 -9.39 11.66
CA ASN A 99 8.09 -10.01 11.45
C ASN A 99 8.17 -11.20 10.48
N ALA A 100 8.96 -11.07 9.41
CA ALA A 100 9.20 -12.14 8.45
C ALA A 100 9.88 -13.36 9.09
N SER A 101 10.81 -13.15 10.03
CA SER A 101 11.49 -14.26 10.73
C SER A 101 10.59 -15.05 11.69
N ARG A 102 9.45 -14.47 12.08
CA ARG A 102 8.46 -15.07 12.99
C ARG A 102 7.26 -15.70 12.26
N SER A 103 7.21 -15.53 10.94
CA SER A 103 6.21 -16.12 10.03
C SER A 103 6.64 -17.53 9.65
#